data_AF-A0A4P1KAZ5-F1
#
_entry.id   AF-A0A4P1KAZ5-F1
#
_cell.length_a   1.000
_cell.length_b   1.000
_cell.length_c   1.000
_cell.angle_alpha   90.00
_cell.angle_beta   90.00
_cell.angle_gamma   90.00
#
_symmetry.space_group_name_H-M   'P 1'
#
loop_
_entity.id
_entity.type
_entity.pdbx_description
1 polymer ?
#
loop_
_entity_poly.entity_id
_entity_poly.type
_entity_poly.pdbx_seq_one_letter_code
_entity_poly.pdbx_strand_id
1 'polypeptide(L)'
;MRELTGEERIAMADMQVTRYRAGHFLTEHDDHAEGKNRYFAYVLNLTPGWRIDWGGLLAFHGEDGNVAEAFTPRFNTLNLLRVPTPHSVTQVALSAGGDRISITGWLRGR
;
A
#
# COMPACT_ATOMS: atom_id res chain seq x y z
N MET A 1 9.55 -4.63 -14.01
CA MET A 1 8.39 -3.76 -13.73
C MET A 1 7.76 -3.18 -14.99
N ARG A 2 8.49 -2.51 -15.90
CA ARG A 2 7.92 -2.02 -17.18
C ARG A 2 7.10 -3.08 -17.92
N GLU A 3 7.67 -4.27 -18.10
CA GLU A 3 7.00 -5.41 -18.73
C GLU A 3 5.71 -5.84 -18.00
N LEU A 4 5.75 -5.91 -16.67
CA LEU A 4 4.60 -6.31 -15.85
C LEU A 4 3.47 -5.25 -15.89
N THR A 5 3.82 -3.97 -15.91
CA THR A 5 2.87 -2.86 -15.82
C THR A 5 2.43 -2.29 -17.17
N GLY A 6 3.16 -2.59 -18.25
CA GLY A 6 3.02 -1.94 -19.55
C GLY A 6 3.40 -0.45 -19.55
N GLU A 7 4.11 0.04 -18.53
CA GLU A 7 4.46 1.45 -18.40
C GLU A 7 5.93 1.68 -18.70
N GLU A 8 6.22 2.09 -19.94
CA GLU A 8 7.58 2.33 -20.42
C GLU A 8 8.25 3.53 -19.77
N ARG A 9 7.48 4.51 -19.27
CA ARG A 9 8.03 5.74 -18.68
C ARG A 9 8.62 5.56 -17.29
N ILE A 10 8.39 4.42 -16.63
CA ILE A 10 9.04 4.11 -15.34
C ILE A 10 10.55 4.20 -15.51
N ALA A 11 11.23 5.01 -14.70
CA ALA A 11 12.67 5.21 -14.77
C ALA A 11 13.38 4.76 -13.49
N MET A 12 12.69 4.82 -12.35
CA MET A 12 13.24 4.46 -11.05
C MET A 12 12.14 3.91 -10.12
N ALA A 13 12.58 3.29 -9.03
CA ALA A 13 11.76 2.97 -7.88
C ALA A 13 12.42 3.58 -6.64
N ASP A 14 11.68 4.43 -5.92
CA ASP A 14 12.08 4.83 -4.57
C ASP A 14 11.51 3.85 -3.54
N MET A 15 12.00 3.89 -2.30
CA MET A 15 11.55 2.99 -1.25
C MET A 15 11.68 3.59 0.14
N GLN A 16 10.81 3.13 1.04
CA GLN A 16 10.86 3.39 2.48
C GLN A 16 10.43 2.12 3.23
N VAL A 17 10.93 1.97 4.46
CA VAL A 17 10.48 0.93 5.38
C VAL A 17 9.41 1.55 6.30
N THR A 18 8.26 0.91 6.39
CA THR A 18 7.14 1.36 7.21
C THR A 18 6.85 0.36 8.32
N ARG A 19 6.45 0.89 9.49
CA ARG A 19 6.10 0.13 10.69
C ARG A 19 4.80 0.69 11.28
N TYR A 20 3.70 -0.05 11.10
CA TYR A 20 2.43 0.26 11.76
C TYR A 20 2.33 -0.56 13.05
N ARG A 21 2.16 0.13 14.18
CA ARG A 21 1.91 -0.46 15.50
C ARG A 21 0.42 -0.41 15.80
N ALA A 22 -0.01 -1.07 16.88
CA ALA A 22 -1.35 -0.94 17.43
C ALA A 22 -1.80 0.54 17.47
N GLY A 23 -2.98 0.82 16.91
CA GLY A 23 -3.56 2.15 16.79
C GLY A 23 -3.10 2.98 15.59
N HIS A 24 -2.02 2.62 14.90
CA HIS A 24 -1.56 3.33 13.70
C HIS A 24 -2.49 3.05 12.51
N PHE A 25 -2.64 4.05 11.65
CA PHE A 25 -3.39 3.99 10.38
C PHE A 25 -2.79 4.99 9.38
N LEU A 26 -3.25 4.93 8.13
CA LEU A 26 -3.01 5.98 7.14
C LEU A 26 -4.35 6.31 6.49
N THR A 27 -4.75 7.58 6.56
CA THR A 27 -6.03 8.07 6.03
C THR A 27 -6.11 7.88 4.51
N GLU A 28 -7.30 8.12 3.96
CA GLU A 28 -7.50 8.17 2.52
C GLU A 28 -6.49 9.09 1.82
N HIS A 29 -5.93 8.61 0.71
CA HIS A 29 -5.03 9.30 -0.20
C HIS A 29 -4.99 8.52 -1.53
N ASP A 30 -4.38 9.08 -2.57
CA ASP A 30 -4.27 8.44 -3.89
C ASP A 30 -2.83 8.32 -4.41
N ASP A 31 -1.86 8.68 -3.57
CA ASP A 31 -0.42 8.75 -3.86
C ASP A 31 0.00 9.74 -4.96
N HIS A 32 -0.93 10.51 -5.52
CA HIS A 32 -0.60 11.56 -6.46
C HIS A 32 0.21 12.66 -5.75
N ALA A 33 1.28 13.10 -6.43
CA ALA A 33 2.08 14.22 -5.97
C ALA A 33 2.67 14.91 -7.19
N GLU A 34 2.35 16.19 -7.35
CA GLU A 34 2.79 17.00 -8.48
C GLU A 34 4.33 16.96 -8.61
N GLY A 35 4.81 16.77 -9.84
CA GLY A 35 6.25 16.68 -10.14
C GLY A 35 6.95 15.40 -9.64
N LYS A 36 6.27 14.46 -8.97
CA LYS A 36 6.87 13.18 -8.54
C LYS A 36 6.80 12.08 -9.60
N ASN A 37 5.99 12.25 -10.65
CA ASN A 37 5.87 11.33 -11.78
C ASN A 37 5.61 9.86 -11.35
N ARG A 38 4.78 9.66 -10.32
CA ARG A 38 4.43 8.33 -9.79
C ARG A 38 3.40 7.67 -10.69
N TYR A 39 3.72 6.47 -11.20
CA TYR A 39 2.82 5.70 -12.06
C TYR A 39 2.17 4.55 -11.31
N PHE A 40 2.92 3.91 -10.41
CA PHE A 40 2.44 2.85 -9.53
C PHE A 40 3.05 3.02 -8.15
N ALA A 41 2.30 2.68 -7.13
CA ALA A 41 2.80 2.44 -5.79
C ALA A 41 2.95 0.93 -5.56
N TYR A 42 3.76 0.55 -4.59
CA TYR A 42 3.93 -0.85 -4.22
C TYR A 42 4.10 -1.02 -2.72
N VAL A 43 3.66 -2.18 -2.20
CA VAL A 43 3.75 -2.57 -0.79
C VAL A 43 4.19 -4.03 -0.71
N LEU A 44 5.42 -4.28 -0.29
CA LEU A 44 5.94 -5.61 0.05
C LEU A 44 5.75 -5.85 1.55
N ASN A 45 4.88 -6.78 1.91
CA ASN A 45 4.53 -7.07 3.30
C ASN A 45 5.50 -8.10 3.91
N LEU A 46 6.00 -7.82 5.11
CA LEU A 46 7.08 -8.57 5.75
C LEU A 46 6.71 -9.17 7.12
N THR A 47 5.47 -9.02 7.57
CA THR A 47 5.00 -9.64 8.83
C THR A 47 4.27 -10.97 8.56
N PRO A 48 4.75 -12.11 9.08
CA PRO A 48 4.07 -13.40 8.99
C PRO A 48 2.86 -13.51 9.92
N GLY A 49 1.92 -14.40 9.55
CA GLY A 49 0.78 -14.75 10.40
C GLY A 49 -0.25 -13.63 10.61
N TRP A 50 -0.25 -12.59 9.77
CA TRP A 50 -1.21 -11.50 9.90
C TRP A 50 -2.64 -12.00 9.69
N ARG A 51 -3.56 -11.51 10.51
CA ARG A 51 -4.96 -11.88 10.47
C ARG A 51 -5.82 -10.71 10.01
N ILE A 52 -6.93 -11.00 9.34
CA ILE A 52 -7.83 -9.97 8.81
C ILE A 52 -8.44 -9.10 9.92
N ASP A 53 -8.71 -9.68 11.09
CA ASP A 53 -9.28 -8.99 12.26
C ASP A 53 -8.28 -8.04 12.95
N TRP A 54 -7.01 -8.07 12.58
CA TRP A 54 -5.99 -7.13 13.09
C TRP A 54 -5.99 -5.79 12.36
N GLY A 55 -6.81 -5.63 11.32
CA GLY A 55 -6.79 -4.42 10.49
C GLY A 55 -5.47 -4.26 9.74
N GLY A 56 -4.98 -3.03 9.58
CA GLY A 56 -3.80 -2.76 8.75
C GLY A 56 -3.99 -3.16 7.28
N LEU A 57 -5.24 -3.20 6.83
CA LEU A 57 -5.63 -3.61 5.48
C LEU A 57 -5.31 -2.49 4.51
N LEU A 58 -4.80 -2.83 3.33
CA LEU A 58 -4.75 -1.92 2.20
C LEU A 58 -6.16 -1.89 1.59
N ALA A 59 -6.93 -0.84 1.85
CA ALA A 59 -8.33 -0.73 1.44
C ALA A 59 -8.47 0.27 0.29
N PHE A 60 -9.07 -0.15 -0.82
CA PHE A 60 -9.40 0.67 -1.99
C PHE A 60 -10.84 1.18 -1.88
N HIS A 61 -11.03 2.46 -2.16
CA HIS A 61 -12.30 3.14 -1.91
C HIS A 61 -13.08 3.25 -3.22
N GLY A 62 -14.35 2.87 -3.17
CA GLY A 62 -15.31 3.04 -4.27
C GLY A 62 -15.88 4.45 -4.29
N GLU A 63 -16.40 4.86 -5.45
CA GLU A 63 -17.02 6.19 -5.63
C GLU A 63 -18.28 6.39 -4.76
N ASP A 64 -18.89 5.30 -4.29
CA ASP A 64 -20.04 5.29 -3.40
C ASP A 64 -19.69 5.46 -1.91
N GLY A 65 -18.40 5.63 -1.59
CA GLY A 65 -17.89 5.76 -0.22
C GLY A 65 -17.73 4.43 0.52
N ASN A 66 -17.94 3.28 -0.14
CA ASN A 66 -17.67 1.97 0.43
C ASN A 66 -16.25 1.48 0.08
N VAL A 67 -15.80 0.43 0.77
CA VAL A 67 -14.58 -0.30 0.38
C VAL A 67 -14.90 -1.16 -0.84
N ALA A 68 -14.26 -0.87 -1.97
CA ALA A 68 -14.39 -1.65 -3.19
C ALA A 68 -13.63 -2.97 -3.08
N GLU A 69 -12.41 -2.92 -2.53
CA GLU A 69 -11.55 -4.08 -2.33
C GLU A 69 -10.60 -3.84 -1.16
N ALA A 70 -10.18 -4.89 -0.45
CA ALA A 70 -9.17 -4.78 0.59
C ALA A 70 -8.23 -5.98 0.61
N PHE A 71 -6.93 -5.70 0.76
CA PHE A 71 -5.90 -6.72 0.90
C PHE A 71 -5.41 -6.83 2.34
N THR A 72 -5.57 -8.02 2.93
CA THR A 72 -4.86 -8.39 4.16
C THR A 72 -3.37 -8.48 3.86
N PRO A 73 -2.49 -7.84 4.66
CA PRO A 73 -1.05 -7.91 4.43
C PRO A 73 -0.54 -9.33 4.67
N ARG A 74 -0.16 -10.03 3.60
CA ARG A 74 0.37 -11.40 3.65
C ARG A 74 1.88 -11.38 3.52
N PHE A 75 2.58 -12.16 4.34
CA PHE A 75 4.03 -12.25 4.29
C PHE A 75 4.55 -12.56 2.89
N ASN A 76 5.62 -11.85 2.52
CA ASN A 76 6.30 -11.99 1.24
C ASN A 76 5.36 -11.80 0.03
N THR A 77 4.33 -10.97 0.18
CA THR A 77 3.40 -10.61 -0.89
C THR A 77 3.61 -9.15 -1.28
N LEU A 78 3.83 -8.92 -2.58
CA LEU A 78 3.95 -7.60 -3.19
C LEU A 78 2.59 -7.19 -3.76
N ASN A 79 2.00 -6.14 -3.21
CA ASN A 79 0.83 -5.47 -3.79
C ASN A 79 1.32 -4.35 -4.70
N LEU A 80 0.73 -4.23 -5.89
CA LEU A 80 1.02 -3.17 -6.86
C LEU A 80 -0.28 -2.43 -7.16
N LEU A 81 -0.27 -1.10 -7.07
CA LEU A 81 -1.44 -0.26 -7.26
C LEU A 81 -1.12 0.87 -8.24
N ARG A 82 -2.04 1.15 -9.16
CA ARG A 82 -1.91 2.26 -10.12
C ARG A 82 -2.09 3.58 -9.38
N VAL A 83 -1.36 4.62 -9.79
CA VAL A 83 -1.50 5.98 -9.25
C VAL A 83 -2.09 6.89 -10.33
N PRO A 84 -3.12 7.71 -10.02
CA PRO A 84 -3.84 7.79 -8.75
C PRO A 84 -4.83 6.62 -8.56
N THR A 85 -5.05 6.21 -7.32
CA THR A 85 -6.17 5.33 -6.92
C THR A 85 -6.49 5.61 -5.45
N PRO A 86 -7.72 6.02 -5.08
CA PRO A 86 -8.08 6.27 -3.68
C PRO A 86 -7.94 5.02 -2.81
N HIS A 87 -7.16 5.12 -1.73
CA HIS A 87 -6.93 4.02 -0.80
C HIS A 87 -6.52 4.51 0.59
N SER A 88 -6.56 3.60 1.56
CA SER A 88 -6.10 3.84 2.94
C SER A 88 -5.44 2.59 3.54
N VAL A 89 -4.77 2.77 4.68
CA VAL A 89 -4.39 1.66 5.56
C VAL A 89 -5.30 1.68 6.76
N THR A 90 -6.15 0.66 6.91
CA THR A 90 -7.07 0.57 8.05
C THR A 90 -6.30 0.51 9.36
N GLN A 91 -6.92 0.97 10.45
CA GLN A 91 -6.26 0.99 11.74
C GLN A 91 -5.80 -0.41 12.16
N VAL A 92 -4.56 -0.51 12.64
CA VAL A 92 -4.07 -1.74 13.28
C VAL A 92 -4.75 -1.87 14.63
N ALA A 93 -5.48 -2.97 14.83
CA ALA A 93 -6.23 -3.23 16.06
C ALA A 93 -5.31 -3.26 17.29
N LEU A 94 -5.85 -2.86 18.45
CA LEU A 94 -5.13 -2.94 19.72
C LEU A 94 -4.82 -4.40 20.13
N SER A 95 -5.57 -5.35 19.59
CA SER A 95 -5.40 -6.79 19.79
C SER A 95 -4.41 -7.45 18.81
N ALA A 96 -3.78 -6.67 17.92
CA ALA A 96 -2.81 -7.20 16.98
C ALA A 96 -1.61 -7.82 17.71
N GLY A 97 -1.20 -9.03 17.31
CA GLY A 97 -0.13 -9.78 17.97
C GLY A 97 1.30 -9.32 17.62
N GLY A 98 1.44 -8.28 16.81
CA GLY A 98 2.73 -7.74 16.39
C GLY A 98 2.59 -6.52 15.48
N ASP A 99 3.73 -5.97 15.05
CA ASP A 99 3.76 -4.82 14.16
C ASP A 99 3.67 -5.22 12.69
N ARG A 100 2.94 -4.43 11.90
CA ARG A 100 2.90 -4.56 10.45
C ARG A 100 4.11 -3.85 9.86
N ILE A 101 5.06 -4.64 9.36
CA ILE A 101 6.28 -4.18 8.70
C ILE A 101 6.13 -4.36 7.20
N SER A 102 6.47 -3.33 6.44
CA SER A 102 6.48 -3.40 4.98
C SER A 102 7.56 -2.53 4.37
N ILE A 103 7.95 -2.86 3.14
CA ILE A 103 8.67 -1.96 2.25
C ILE A 103 7.63 -1.35 1.30
N THR A 104 7.57 -0.02 1.24
CA THR A 104 6.64 0.69 0.36
C THR A 104 7.40 1.69 -0.50
N GLY A 105 6.89 2.00 -1.69
CA GLY A 105 7.47 3.03 -2.54
C GLY A 105 6.70 3.20 -3.84
N TRP A 106 7.29 3.95 -4.77
CA TRP A 106 6.68 4.28 -6.05
C TRP A 106 7.58 3.93 -7.22
N LEU A 107 6.98 3.36 -8.26
CA LEU A 107 7.54 3.29 -9.60
C LEU A 107 7.24 4.61 -10.29
N ARG A 108 8.29 5.36 -10.63
CA ARG A 108 8.16 6.73 -11.12
C ARG A 108 9.08 7.05 -12.29
N GLY A 109 8.70 8.07 -13.04
CA GLY A 109 9.51 8.68 -14.08
C GLY A 109 10.71 9.44 -13.50
N ARG A 110 11.52 9.98 -14.40
CA ARG A 110 12.58 10.94 -14.05
C ARG A 110 11.96 12.18 -13.40
#